data_AF-A0A1H8VCC5-F1
#
_entry.id   AF-A0A1H8VCC5-F1
#
_cell.length_a   1.000
_cell.length_b   1.000
_cell.length_c   1.000
_cell.angle_alpha   90.00
_cell.angle_beta   90.00
_cell.angle_gamma   90.00
#
_symmetry.space_group_name_H-M   'P 1'
#
loop_
_entity.id
_entity.type
_entity.pdbx_description
1 polymer ?
#
loop_
_entity_poly.entity_id
_entity_poly.type
_entity_poly.pdbx_seq_one_letter_code
_entity_poly.pdbx_strand_id
1 'polypeptide(L)'
;MDVFCVGEPWNEQLVNQGIGFTAATTGELWKGHPEKALGLRADWIEKNPNAAKALLMAVMEAQQWCESMDNKAEMADILGKRQWFNVPTKDVLGRLKGDINYGNGREVKATDLYMKFWKDGASYPFKSHDTWFMAENIRWGNLPASTDIKALVNQVNREDIWREAAKDLGVAAADIPASSSRGKETFFDGKVFDPENPSAYLDSLSIKAAS
;
A
#
# COMPACT_ATOMS: atom_id res chain seq x y z
N MET A 1 -22.99 7.14 -10.00
CA MET A 1 -22.04 6.01 -9.88
C MET A 1 -22.57 5.12 -8.78
N ASP A 2 -22.79 3.84 -9.06
CA ASP A 2 -23.43 2.92 -8.10
C ASP A 2 -22.42 2.36 -7.09
N VAL A 3 -21.17 2.15 -7.50
CA VAL A 3 -20.06 1.68 -6.66
C VAL A 3 -18.78 2.41 -7.06
N PHE A 4 -17.93 2.75 -6.11
CA PHE A 4 -16.60 3.31 -6.35
C PHE A 4 -15.59 2.72 -5.37
N CYS A 5 -14.30 2.72 -5.77
CA CYS A 5 -13.18 2.30 -4.93
C CYS A 5 -12.30 3.52 -4.67
N VAL A 6 -12.05 3.84 -3.40
CA VAL A 6 -11.23 4.98 -3.00
C VAL A 6 -10.59 4.71 -1.64
N GLY A 7 -9.44 5.33 -1.39
CA GLY A 7 -8.77 5.30 -0.08
C GLY A 7 -9.48 6.16 0.98
N GLU A 8 -9.02 6.05 2.22
CA GLU A 8 -9.46 6.95 3.31
C GLU A 8 -9.07 8.42 3.04
N PRO A 9 -9.81 9.41 3.57
CA PRO A 9 -10.92 9.31 4.53
C PRO A 9 -12.32 9.25 3.90
N TRP A 10 -12.40 9.08 2.58
CA TRP A 10 -13.66 9.21 1.85
C TRP A 10 -14.70 8.15 2.22
N ASN A 11 -14.26 6.96 2.64
CA ASN A 11 -15.16 5.88 3.04
C ASN A 11 -15.89 6.21 4.34
N GLU A 12 -15.17 6.66 5.38
CA GLU A 12 -15.78 7.11 6.64
C GLU A 12 -16.62 8.37 6.43
N GLN A 13 -16.13 9.32 5.62
CA GLN A 13 -16.85 10.54 5.31
C GLN A 13 -18.20 10.28 4.62
N LEU A 14 -18.24 9.37 3.63
CA LEU A 14 -19.47 8.95 2.94
C LEU A 14 -20.51 8.42 3.93
N VAL A 15 -20.07 7.59 4.87
CA VAL A 15 -20.92 7.01 5.92
C VAL A 15 -21.41 8.10 6.89
N ASN A 16 -20.51 8.98 7.35
CA ASN A 16 -20.85 10.09 8.25
C ASN A 16 -21.85 11.09 7.64
N GLN A 17 -21.84 11.24 6.32
CA GLN A 17 -22.79 12.07 5.59
C GLN A 17 -24.10 11.36 5.25
N GLY A 18 -24.21 10.04 5.51
CA GLY A 18 -25.42 9.27 5.23
C GLY A 18 -25.72 9.09 3.74
N ILE A 19 -24.70 9.18 2.87
CA ILE A 19 -24.86 9.13 1.41
C ILE A 19 -24.34 7.83 0.79
N GLY A 20 -23.97 6.85 1.63
CA GLY A 20 -23.57 5.53 1.20
C GLY A 20 -23.01 4.69 2.34
N PHE A 21 -22.44 3.54 1.97
CA PHE A 21 -21.85 2.58 2.88
C PHE A 21 -20.61 1.95 2.26
N THR A 22 -19.69 1.46 3.09
CA THR A 22 -18.52 0.70 2.67
C THR A 22 -18.91 -0.78 2.51
N ALA A 23 -18.72 -1.35 1.32
CA ALA A 23 -18.96 -2.77 1.11
C ALA A 23 -17.84 -3.64 1.74
N ALA A 24 -16.58 -3.27 1.47
CA ALA A 24 -15.39 -3.90 2.03
C ALA A 24 -14.24 -2.89 2.06
N THR A 25 -13.32 -3.08 2.99
CA THR A 25 -11.98 -2.49 2.97
C THR A 25 -11.05 -3.36 2.13
N THR A 26 -10.06 -2.76 1.46
CA THR A 26 -9.13 -3.52 0.61
C THR A 26 -8.28 -4.53 1.40
N GLY A 27 -8.12 -4.33 2.72
CA GLY A 27 -7.51 -5.30 3.62
C GLY A 27 -8.29 -6.61 3.76
N GLU A 28 -9.61 -6.60 3.55
CA GLU A 28 -10.45 -7.81 3.47
C GLU A 28 -10.26 -8.55 2.14
N LEU A 29 -9.89 -7.84 1.07
CA LEU A 29 -9.66 -8.41 -0.27
C LEU A 29 -8.28 -9.06 -0.39
N TRP A 30 -7.26 -8.40 0.17
CA TRP A 30 -5.89 -8.88 0.25
C TRP A 30 -5.24 -8.31 1.52
N LYS A 31 -5.01 -9.18 2.51
CA LYS A 31 -4.43 -8.79 3.79
C LYS A 31 -3.00 -8.30 3.61
N GLY A 32 -2.73 -7.09 4.07
CA GLY A 32 -1.42 -6.45 3.91
C GLY A 32 -1.05 -6.18 2.45
N HIS A 33 -2.01 -5.94 1.55
CA HIS A 33 -1.72 -5.61 0.16
C HIS A 33 -0.77 -4.40 0.01
N PRO A 34 0.09 -4.40 -1.02
CA PRO A 34 0.83 -3.21 -1.44
C PRO A 34 -0.12 -2.13 -1.95
N GLU A 35 0.24 -0.87 -1.73
CA GLU A 35 -0.64 0.26 -2.09
C GLU A 35 0.19 1.45 -2.63
N LYS A 36 0.27 2.59 -1.94
CA LYS A 36 1.07 3.74 -2.41
C LYS A 36 2.58 3.47 -2.38
N ALA A 37 3.27 4.11 -3.32
CA ALA A 37 4.73 4.15 -3.38
C ALA A 37 5.25 5.59 -3.38
N LEU A 38 6.44 5.78 -2.82
CA LEU A 38 7.25 6.99 -3.04
C LEU A 38 8.01 6.84 -4.36
N GLY A 39 7.47 7.39 -5.44
CA GLY A 39 8.12 7.44 -6.74
C GLY A 39 8.90 8.74 -6.94
N LEU A 40 10.15 8.64 -7.37
CA LEU A 40 10.98 9.78 -7.79
C LEU A 40 11.49 9.54 -9.21
N ARG A 41 11.73 10.61 -9.97
CA ARG A 41 12.29 10.47 -11.32
C ARG A 41 13.74 9.97 -11.27
N ALA A 42 14.07 9.01 -12.14
CA ALA A 42 15.40 8.43 -12.21
C ALA A 42 16.50 9.48 -12.42
N ASP A 43 16.29 10.43 -13.34
CA ASP A 43 17.26 11.50 -13.63
C ASP A 43 17.53 12.42 -12.44
N TRP A 44 16.56 12.58 -11.54
CA TRP A 44 16.75 13.35 -10.31
C TRP A 44 17.53 12.55 -9.26
N ILE A 45 17.25 11.25 -9.11
CA ILE A 45 17.99 10.36 -8.19
C ILE A 45 19.47 10.29 -8.59
N GLU A 46 19.75 10.09 -9.88
CA GLU A 46 21.11 9.99 -10.42
C GLU A 46 21.92 11.27 -10.19
N LYS A 47 21.28 12.45 -10.35
CA LYS A 47 21.92 13.74 -10.12
C LYS A 47 22.05 14.09 -8.64
N ASN A 48 21.17 13.56 -7.77
CA ASN A 48 21.07 13.93 -6.37
C ASN A 48 21.01 12.71 -5.43
N PRO A 49 21.95 11.75 -5.50
CA PRO A 49 21.83 10.46 -4.80
C PRO A 49 21.77 10.63 -3.28
N ASN A 50 22.58 11.53 -2.72
CA ASN A 50 22.57 11.81 -1.27
C ASN A 50 21.25 12.46 -0.83
N ALA A 51 20.67 13.35 -1.63
CA ALA A 51 19.40 13.98 -1.30
C ALA A 51 18.23 12.99 -1.41
N ALA A 52 18.25 12.10 -2.41
CA ALA A 52 17.28 11.03 -2.55
C ALA A 52 17.29 10.10 -1.33
N LYS A 53 18.49 9.68 -0.89
CA LYS A 53 18.64 8.85 0.31
C LYS A 53 18.20 9.58 1.58
N ALA A 54 18.56 10.86 1.74
CA ALA A 54 18.13 11.66 2.88
C ALA A 54 16.61 11.84 2.94
N LEU A 55 15.95 12.08 1.79
CA LEU A 55 14.51 12.15 1.69
C LEU A 55 13.86 10.82 2.08
N LEU A 56 14.41 9.70 1.59
CA LEU A 56 13.90 8.38 1.93
C LEU A 56 14.01 8.10 3.44
N MET A 57 15.14 8.41 4.07
CA MET A 57 15.31 8.29 5.53
C MET A 57 14.29 9.14 6.29
N ALA A 58 14.05 10.39 5.87
CA ALA A 58 13.05 11.25 6.50
C ALA A 58 11.62 10.66 6.38
N VAL A 59 11.30 10.06 5.24
CA VAL A 59 10.02 9.36 5.04
C VAL A 59 9.91 8.11 5.91
N MET A 60 11.01 7.35 6.08
CA MET A 60 11.04 6.18 6.98
C MET A 60 10.75 6.57 8.44
N GLU A 61 11.39 7.61 8.96
CA GLU A 61 11.10 8.09 10.31
C GLU A 61 9.65 8.57 10.45
N ALA A 62 9.13 9.27 9.44
CA ALA A 62 7.72 9.68 9.43
C ALA A 62 6.76 8.48 9.39
N GLN A 63 7.09 7.41 8.64
CA GLN A 63 6.33 6.17 8.63
C GLN A 63 6.32 5.49 10.00
N GLN A 64 7.46 5.42 10.69
CA GLN A 64 7.56 4.89 12.06
C GLN A 64 6.72 5.72 13.04
N TRP A 65 6.76 7.05 12.92
CA TRP A 65 5.94 7.93 13.74
C TRP A 65 4.44 7.71 13.47
N CYS A 66 4.02 7.64 12.20
CA CYS A 66 2.64 7.38 11.79
C CYS A 66 2.13 5.97 12.13
N GLU A 67 3.03 5.00 12.29
CA GLU A 67 2.70 3.63 12.70
C GLU A 67 2.22 3.58 14.16
N SER A 68 2.81 4.40 15.04
CA SER A 68 2.50 4.40 16.47
C SER A 68 1.03 4.76 16.73
N MET A 69 0.37 3.95 17.58
CA MET A 69 -1.02 4.21 17.99
C MET A 69 -1.17 5.49 18.81
N ASP A 70 -0.13 5.85 19.56
CA ASP A 70 -0.11 7.06 20.39
C ASP A 70 -0.13 8.34 19.54
N ASN A 71 0.39 8.26 18.32
CA ASN A 71 0.51 9.40 17.42
C ASN A 71 -0.71 9.57 16.49
N LYS A 72 -1.64 8.61 16.42
CA LYS A 72 -2.76 8.63 15.45
C LYS A 72 -3.68 9.84 15.63
N ALA A 73 -3.87 10.30 16.87
CA ALA A 73 -4.68 11.48 17.16
C ALA A 73 -4.04 12.74 16.56
N GLU A 74 -2.76 12.98 16.86
CA GLU A 74 -2.02 14.10 16.29
C GLU A 74 -1.91 14.00 14.76
N MET A 75 -1.68 12.80 14.23
CA MET A 75 -1.68 12.54 12.79
C MET A 75 -2.99 12.98 12.14
N ALA A 76 -4.13 12.54 12.69
CA ALA A 76 -5.45 12.91 12.16
C ALA A 76 -5.69 14.42 12.24
N ASP A 77 -5.27 15.07 13.33
CA ASP A 77 -5.39 16.52 13.50
C ASP A 77 -4.52 17.29 12.50
N ILE A 78 -3.29 16.83 12.22
CA ILE A 78 -2.44 17.40 11.17
C ILE A 78 -3.15 17.27 9.83
N LEU A 79 -3.59 16.07 9.45
CA LEU A 79 -4.23 15.81 8.16
C LEU A 79 -5.53 16.62 7.97
N GLY A 80 -6.31 16.81 9.04
CA GLY A 80 -7.57 17.56 9.01
C GLY A 80 -7.42 19.08 8.84
N LYS A 81 -6.22 19.65 9.08
CA LYS A 81 -5.98 21.10 8.95
C LYS A 81 -6.29 21.61 7.54
N ARG A 82 -6.67 22.89 7.47
CA ARG A 82 -6.95 23.62 6.22
C ARG A 82 -5.82 23.55 5.20
N GLN A 83 -4.58 23.52 5.67
CA GLN A 83 -3.37 23.47 4.85
C GLN A 83 -3.15 22.10 4.17
N TRP A 84 -3.86 21.05 4.61
CA TRP A 84 -3.73 19.68 4.11
C TRP A 84 -5.05 19.21 3.49
N PHE A 85 -5.75 18.24 4.10
CA PHE A 85 -6.98 17.69 3.52
C PHE A 85 -8.18 18.60 3.73
N ASN A 86 -8.15 19.46 4.76
CA ASN A 86 -9.27 20.33 5.12
C ASN A 86 -10.58 19.53 5.32
N VAL A 87 -10.49 18.41 6.04
CA VAL A 87 -11.61 17.53 6.38
C VAL A 87 -11.78 17.43 7.90
N PRO A 88 -12.98 17.11 8.42
CA PRO A 88 -13.16 16.85 9.84
C PRO A 88 -12.25 15.72 10.34
N THR A 89 -11.52 15.93 11.44
CA THR A 89 -10.66 14.89 12.07
C THR A 89 -11.40 13.56 12.32
N LYS A 90 -12.69 13.64 12.65
CA LYS A 90 -13.53 12.46 12.91
C LYS A 90 -13.68 11.52 11.70
N ASP A 91 -13.53 12.04 10.47
CA ASP A 91 -13.59 11.23 9.24
C ASP A 91 -12.28 10.46 9.01
N VAL A 92 -11.22 10.74 9.78
CA VAL A 92 -9.87 10.17 9.62
C VAL A 92 -9.51 9.25 10.78
N LEU A 93 -9.71 9.72 12.02
CA LEU A 93 -9.11 9.12 13.22
C LEU A 93 -9.55 7.68 13.50
N GLY A 94 -10.84 7.37 13.33
CA GLY A 94 -11.36 6.02 13.59
C GLY A 94 -10.68 4.98 12.69
N ARG A 95 -10.63 5.25 11.38
CA ARG A 95 -10.02 4.37 10.38
C ARG A 95 -8.52 4.18 10.62
N LEU A 96 -7.81 5.23 11.05
CA LEU A 96 -6.40 5.14 11.44
C LEU A 96 -6.14 4.20 12.64
N LYS A 97 -7.14 3.99 13.49
CA LYS A 97 -7.09 3.12 14.68
C LYS A 97 -7.71 1.73 14.46
N GLY A 98 -8.20 1.46 13.25
CA GLY A 98 -8.85 0.18 12.91
C GLY A 98 -10.30 0.10 13.35
N ASP A 99 -10.90 1.22 13.74
CA ASP A 99 -12.34 1.35 13.93
C ASP A 99 -12.98 1.64 12.58
N ILE A 100 -13.77 0.69 12.08
CA ILE A 100 -14.37 0.77 10.76
C ILE A 100 -15.88 0.82 10.91
N ASN A 101 -16.45 1.99 10.62
CA ASN A 101 -17.87 2.15 10.42
C ASN A 101 -18.20 1.90 8.95
N TYR A 102 -18.73 0.73 8.63
CA TYR A 102 -19.10 0.38 7.25
C TYR A 102 -20.40 1.08 6.83
N GLY A 103 -21.17 1.66 7.75
CA GLY A 103 -22.55 2.10 7.50
C GLY A 103 -23.54 0.95 7.60
N ASN A 104 -24.84 1.25 7.42
CA ASN A 104 -25.94 0.27 7.50
C ASN A 104 -25.95 -0.56 8.81
N GLY A 105 -25.53 0.03 9.93
CA GLY A 105 -25.47 -0.63 11.24
C GLY A 105 -24.33 -1.64 11.40
N ARG A 106 -23.41 -1.75 10.42
CA ARG A 106 -22.21 -2.59 10.52
C ARG A 106 -21.04 -1.74 11.02
N GLU A 107 -20.61 -1.99 12.24
CA GLU A 107 -19.41 -1.39 12.83
C GLU A 107 -18.51 -2.46 13.44
N VAL A 108 -17.21 -2.27 13.29
CA VAL A 108 -16.19 -3.09 13.96
C VAL A 108 -15.13 -2.16 14.56
N LYS A 109 -14.52 -2.59 15.67
CA LYS A 109 -13.57 -1.80 16.44
C LYS A 109 -12.24 -2.53 16.56
N ALA A 110 -11.14 -1.76 16.63
CA ALA A 110 -9.79 -2.27 16.86
C ALA A 110 -9.39 -3.45 15.95
N THR A 111 -9.79 -3.41 14.67
CA THR A 111 -9.38 -4.42 13.69
C THR A 111 -7.90 -4.27 13.37
N ASP A 112 -7.26 -5.32 12.85
CA ASP A 112 -5.89 -5.25 12.33
C ASP A 112 -5.83 -4.81 10.84
N LEU A 113 -6.96 -4.32 10.32
CA LEU A 113 -7.13 -3.85 8.94
C LEU A 113 -6.83 -2.36 8.75
N TYR A 114 -6.35 -1.67 9.80
CA TYR A 114 -5.92 -0.28 9.68
C TYR A 114 -4.71 -0.14 8.75
N MET A 115 -4.54 1.07 8.19
CA MET A 115 -3.38 1.41 7.37
C MET A 115 -2.09 1.30 8.20
N LYS A 116 -1.17 0.45 7.72
CA LYS A 116 0.18 0.29 8.26
C LYS A 116 1.15 1.11 7.42
N PHE A 117 2.12 1.71 8.07
CA PHE A 117 3.13 2.57 7.43
C PHE A 117 4.54 2.01 7.61
N TRP A 118 4.78 1.19 8.65
CA TRP A 118 6.09 0.62 8.96
C TRP A 118 6.07 -0.89 9.21
N LYS A 119 5.18 -1.36 10.10
CA LYS A 119 5.14 -2.77 10.52
C LYS A 119 4.87 -3.71 9.36
N ASP A 120 5.28 -4.97 9.54
CA ASP A 120 5.05 -6.07 8.59
C ASP A 120 5.64 -5.82 7.19
N GLY A 121 6.72 -5.03 7.13
CA GLY A 121 7.40 -4.67 5.88
C GLY A 121 6.63 -3.68 5.02
N ALA A 122 5.68 -2.91 5.58
CA ALA A 122 4.83 -1.98 4.83
C ALA A 122 5.62 -0.92 4.04
N SER A 123 6.78 -0.48 4.55
CA SER A 123 7.64 0.50 3.87
C SER A 123 8.54 -0.11 2.80
N TYR A 124 8.92 -1.39 2.95
CA TYR A 124 9.87 -2.04 2.04
C TYR A 124 9.22 -2.34 0.68
N PRO A 125 9.77 -1.84 -0.44
CA PRO A 125 9.15 -2.00 -1.75
C PRO A 125 9.47 -3.38 -2.35
N PHE A 126 8.75 -4.41 -1.92
CA PHE A 126 8.92 -5.77 -2.45
C PHE A 126 8.75 -5.83 -3.97
N LYS A 127 9.76 -6.35 -4.67
CA LYS A 127 9.67 -6.61 -6.12
C LYS A 127 8.55 -7.59 -6.47
N SER A 128 8.22 -8.53 -5.58
CA SER A 128 7.08 -9.44 -5.78
C SER A 128 5.74 -8.70 -5.91
N HIS A 129 5.59 -7.55 -5.25
CA HIS A 129 4.38 -6.72 -5.33
C HIS A 129 4.30 -5.98 -6.65
N ASP A 130 5.41 -5.40 -7.11
CA ASP A 130 5.48 -4.78 -8.43
C ASP A 130 5.18 -5.80 -9.54
N THR A 131 5.70 -7.03 -9.42
CA THR A 131 5.39 -8.15 -10.32
C THR A 131 3.88 -8.43 -10.36
N TRP A 132 3.19 -8.40 -9.22
CA TRP A 132 1.73 -8.60 -9.18
C TRP A 132 1.00 -7.47 -9.92
N PHE A 133 1.38 -6.21 -9.70
CA PHE A 133 0.76 -5.08 -10.42
C PHE A 133 0.97 -5.19 -11.93
N MET A 134 2.13 -5.66 -12.39
CA MET A 134 2.36 -5.89 -13.82
C MET A 134 1.49 -7.04 -14.34
N ALA A 135 1.37 -8.14 -13.58
CA ALA A 135 0.50 -9.26 -13.93
C ALA A 135 -0.97 -8.83 -14.02
N GLU A 136 -1.50 -8.06 -13.07
CA GLU A 136 -2.87 -7.54 -13.14
C GLU A 136 -3.08 -6.57 -14.31
N ASN A 137 -2.06 -5.80 -14.71
CA ASN A 137 -2.16 -4.99 -15.91
C ASN A 137 -2.20 -5.84 -17.20
N ILE A 138 -1.50 -6.97 -17.23
CA ILE A 138 -1.64 -7.96 -18.31
C ILE A 138 -3.04 -8.58 -18.27
N ARG A 139 -3.51 -9.00 -17.09
CA ARG A 139 -4.85 -9.59 -16.89
C ARG A 139 -5.94 -8.75 -17.54
N TRP A 140 -5.88 -7.44 -17.38
CA TRP A 140 -6.88 -6.50 -17.92
C TRP A 140 -6.56 -5.95 -19.30
N GLY A 141 -5.47 -6.39 -19.94
CA GLY A 141 -5.09 -5.98 -21.28
C GLY A 141 -4.50 -4.57 -21.38
N ASN A 142 -4.11 -3.96 -20.25
CA ASN A 142 -3.44 -2.67 -20.22
C ASN A 142 -1.97 -2.78 -20.65
N LEU A 143 -1.37 -3.95 -20.45
CA LEU A 143 -0.04 -4.30 -20.92
C LEU A 143 -0.11 -5.53 -21.85
N PRO A 144 0.76 -5.62 -22.88
CA PRO A 144 0.86 -6.82 -23.70
C PRO A 144 1.22 -8.05 -22.86
N ALA A 145 0.65 -9.21 -23.18
CA ALA A 145 1.00 -10.49 -22.53
C ALA A 145 2.48 -10.85 -22.67
N SER A 146 3.16 -10.34 -23.71
CA SER A 146 4.59 -10.51 -23.95
C SER A 146 5.48 -9.58 -23.11
N THR A 147 4.94 -8.81 -22.17
CA THR A 147 5.71 -7.88 -21.34
C THR A 147 6.72 -8.63 -20.48
N ASP A 148 8.00 -8.26 -20.56
CA ASP A 148 9.02 -8.76 -19.65
C ASP A 148 8.88 -8.06 -18.28
N ILE A 149 8.04 -8.65 -17.43
CA ILE A 149 7.75 -8.15 -16.07
C ILE A 149 9.05 -8.01 -15.28
N LYS A 150 9.94 -9.01 -15.36
CA LYS A 150 11.17 -9.04 -14.55
C LYS A 150 12.12 -7.93 -14.95
N ALA A 151 12.29 -7.67 -16.24
CA ALA A 151 13.11 -6.56 -16.71
C ALA A 151 12.57 -5.21 -16.22
N LEU A 152 11.27 -4.97 -16.37
CA LEU A 152 10.64 -3.72 -15.97
C LEU A 152 10.72 -3.47 -14.46
N VAL A 153 10.40 -4.49 -13.66
CA VAL A 153 10.50 -4.40 -12.19
C VAL A 153 11.94 -4.12 -11.76
N ASN A 154 12.94 -4.78 -12.36
CA ASN A 154 14.34 -4.54 -12.02
C ASN A 154 14.86 -3.17 -12.45
N GLN A 155 14.24 -2.55 -13.46
CA GLN A 155 14.59 -1.21 -13.90
C GLN A 155 14.02 -0.12 -12.97
N VAL A 156 12.81 -0.33 -12.43
CA VAL A 156 12.07 0.72 -11.71
C VAL A 156 12.21 0.58 -10.19
N ASN A 157 12.14 -0.64 -9.66
CA ASN A 157 12.16 -0.86 -8.22
C ASN A 157 13.57 -0.64 -7.66
N ARG A 158 13.67 0.28 -6.70
CA ARG A 158 14.92 0.66 -6.02
C ARG A 158 14.97 0.24 -4.56
N GLU A 159 14.55 -1.00 -4.27
CA GLU A 159 14.70 -1.60 -2.93
C GLU A 159 16.16 -1.58 -2.42
N ASP A 160 17.15 -1.56 -3.32
CA ASP A 160 18.56 -1.38 -3.00
C ASP A 160 18.81 -0.06 -2.25
N ILE A 161 18.26 1.07 -2.74
CA ILE A 161 18.36 2.37 -2.06
C ILE A 161 17.64 2.34 -0.72
N TRP A 162 16.49 1.66 -0.63
CA TRP A 162 15.78 1.49 0.63
C TRP A 162 16.63 0.77 1.66
N ARG A 163 17.32 -0.31 1.28
CA ARG A 163 18.19 -1.07 2.20
C ARG A 163 19.37 -0.24 2.67
N GLU A 164 19.99 0.53 1.78
CA GLU A 164 21.07 1.44 2.14
C GLU A 164 20.60 2.53 3.12
N ALA A 165 19.44 3.15 2.84
CA ALA A 165 18.85 4.14 3.72
C ALA A 165 18.49 3.56 5.11
N ALA A 166 17.86 2.38 5.14
CA ALA A 166 17.51 1.70 6.38
C ALA A 166 18.75 1.34 7.22
N LYS A 167 19.83 0.90 6.57
CA LYS A 167 21.10 0.64 7.23
C LYS A 167 21.70 1.91 7.83
N ASP A 168 21.75 3.01 7.08
CA ASP A 168 22.31 4.29 7.53
C ASP A 168 21.49 4.88 8.69
N LEU A 169 20.17 4.71 8.67
CA LEU A 169 19.25 5.13 9.72
C LEU A 169 19.31 4.22 10.97
N GLY A 170 19.96 3.05 10.88
CA GLY A 170 20.05 2.10 11.98
C GLY A 170 18.74 1.35 12.25
N VAL A 171 17.91 1.14 11.22
CA VAL A 171 16.70 0.32 11.30
C VAL A 171 17.04 -1.07 11.82
N ALA A 172 16.20 -1.59 12.73
CA ALA A 172 16.39 -2.91 13.31
C ALA A 172 16.43 -3.98 12.21
N ALA A 173 17.34 -4.95 12.31
CA ALA A 173 17.49 -6.01 11.30
C ALA A 173 16.20 -6.82 11.08
N ALA A 174 15.34 -6.93 12.11
CA ALA A 174 14.03 -7.59 12.01
C ALA A 174 13.03 -6.85 11.11
N ASP A 175 13.20 -5.53 10.93
CA ASP A 175 12.37 -4.68 10.08
C ASP A 175 12.91 -4.58 8.65
N ILE A 176 14.04 -5.21 8.35
CA ILE A 176 14.64 -5.27 7.01
C ILE A 176 14.37 -6.66 6.41
N PRO A 177 13.44 -6.80 5.45
CA PRO A 177 13.12 -8.11 4.87
C PRO A 177 14.35 -8.77 4.25
N ALA A 178 14.54 -10.08 4.48
CA ALA A 178 15.69 -10.83 3.97
C ALA A 178 15.67 -11.06 2.45
N SER A 179 14.50 -10.92 1.81
CA SER A 179 14.27 -11.15 0.39
C SER A 179 13.54 -9.96 -0.23
N SER A 180 13.70 -9.76 -1.54
CA SER A 180 12.91 -8.82 -2.33
C SER A 180 11.51 -9.35 -2.69
N SER A 181 11.20 -10.59 -2.28
CA SER A 181 9.87 -11.19 -2.37
C SER A 181 9.27 -11.40 -0.99
N ARG A 182 7.96 -11.09 -0.84
CA ARG A 182 7.18 -11.44 0.36
C ARG A 182 6.63 -12.87 0.31
N GLY A 183 6.92 -13.61 -0.76
CA GLY A 183 6.44 -14.96 -1.00
C GLY A 183 5.09 -14.98 -1.69
N LYS A 184 4.34 -16.06 -1.47
CA LYS A 184 3.01 -16.26 -2.07
C LYS A 184 1.98 -15.36 -1.39
N GLU A 185 1.11 -14.77 -2.20
CA GLU A 185 0.06 -13.85 -1.76
C GLU A 185 -1.30 -14.50 -1.98
N THR A 186 -2.16 -14.51 -0.95
CA THR A 186 -3.49 -15.14 -1.02
C THR A 186 -4.58 -14.07 -0.94
N PHE A 187 -5.51 -14.13 -1.89
CA PHE A 187 -6.67 -13.23 -2.00
C PHE A 187 -7.89 -13.80 -1.26
N PHE A 188 -8.89 -12.95 -1.03
CA PHE A 188 -10.12 -13.33 -0.31
C PHE A 188 -10.89 -14.51 -0.91
N ASP A 189 -10.74 -14.75 -2.21
CA ASP A 189 -11.38 -15.83 -2.97
C ASP A 189 -10.52 -17.11 -3.04
N GLY A 190 -9.42 -17.15 -2.30
CA GLY A 190 -8.50 -18.29 -2.24
C GLY A 190 -7.53 -18.38 -3.41
N LYS A 191 -7.54 -17.43 -4.36
CA LYS A 191 -6.51 -17.36 -5.40
C LYS A 191 -5.16 -17.06 -4.77
N VAL A 192 -4.12 -17.67 -5.31
CA VAL A 192 -2.75 -17.50 -4.84
C VAL A 192 -1.91 -16.95 -5.99
N PHE A 193 -1.28 -15.81 -5.75
CA PHE A 193 -0.24 -15.27 -6.61
C PHE A 193 1.12 -15.77 -6.14
N ASP A 194 1.82 -16.47 -7.02
CA ASP A 194 3.21 -16.86 -6.83
C ASP A 194 4.10 -15.95 -7.71
N PRO A 195 4.94 -15.07 -7.12
CA PRO A 195 5.78 -14.17 -7.90
C PRO A 195 6.82 -14.90 -8.76
N GLU A 196 7.10 -16.18 -8.49
CA GLU A 196 7.98 -17.01 -9.32
C GLU A 196 7.26 -17.58 -10.55
N ASN A 197 5.93 -17.61 -10.54
CA ASN A 197 5.10 -18.06 -11.66
C ASN A 197 3.82 -17.21 -11.86
N PRO A 198 3.95 -15.93 -12.30
CA PRO A 198 2.80 -15.07 -12.55
C PRO A 198 1.80 -15.62 -13.57
N SER A 199 2.27 -16.38 -14.57
CA SER A 199 1.41 -16.97 -15.60
C SER A 199 0.43 -17.99 -15.01
N ALA A 200 0.86 -18.84 -14.08
CA ALA A 200 -0.04 -19.79 -13.42
C ALA A 200 -1.14 -19.07 -12.61
N TYR A 201 -0.83 -17.91 -12.01
CA TYR A 201 -1.83 -17.07 -11.38
C TYR A 201 -2.85 -16.57 -12.40
N LEU A 202 -2.41 -15.98 -13.51
CA LEU A 202 -3.30 -15.49 -14.58
C LEU A 202 -4.18 -16.60 -15.16
N ASP A 203 -3.61 -17.78 -15.42
CA ASP A 203 -4.35 -18.94 -15.91
C ASP A 203 -5.47 -19.36 -14.96
N SER A 204 -5.23 -19.24 -13.65
CA SER A 204 -6.20 -19.60 -12.62
C SER A 204 -7.43 -18.68 -12.56
N LEU A 205 -7.38 -17.47 -13.15
CA LEU A 205 -8.45 -16.47 -13.05
C LEU A 205 -9.53 -16.70 -14.10
N SER A 206 -10.79 -16.74 -13.66
CA SER A 206 -11.94 -17.00 -14.56
C SER A 206 -12.30 -15.82 -15.46
N ILE A 207 -12.05 -14.59 -15.00
CA ILE A 207 -12.32 -13.35 -15.74
C ILE A 207 -11.00 -12.62 -15.95
N LYS A 208 -10.58 -12.56 -17.22
CA LYS A 208 -9.36 -11.91 -17.70
C LYS A 208 -9.47 -11.60 -19.20
N ALA A 209 -8.73 -10.60 -19.65
CA ALA A 209 -8.55 -10.27 -21.07
C ALA A 209 -7.34 -11.00 -21.67
N ALA A 210 -6.28 -11.22 -20.89
CA ALA A 210 -5.08 -11.93 -21.30
C ALA A 210 -4.43 -12.71 -20.13
N SER A 211 -3.54 -13.64 -20.48
CA SER A 211 -2.76 -14.51 -19.59
C SER A 211 -1.34 -14.66 -20.08
#